data_AF-A0A926P7W4-F1
#
_entry.id   AF-A0A926P7W4-F1
#
_cell.length_a   1.000
_cell.length_b   1.000
_cell.length_c   1.000
_cell.angle_alpha   90.00
_cell.angle_beta   90.00
_cell.angle_gamma   90.00
#
_symmetry.space_group_name_H-M   'P 1'
#
loop_
_entity.id
_entity.type
_entity.pdbx_description
1 polymer ?
#
loop_
_entity_poly.entity_id
_entity_poly.type
_entity_poly.pdbx_seq_one_letter_code
_entity_poly.pdbx_strand_id
1 'polypeptide(L)' 'MSDLFAQVSSSGRITLADQYGLMAALLEEELAEQERASIDRLLYALKRGRLKVVREISAK' A
#
# COMPACT_ATOMS: atom_id res chain seq x y z
N MET A 1 -7.04 3.61 -5.55
CA MET A 1 -5.59 3.73 -5.25
C MET A 1 -5.11 5.14 -4.88
N SER A 2 -5.53 6.21 -5.56
CA SER A 2 -4.99 7.58 -5.39
C SER A 2 -4.89 8.05 -3.93
N ASP A 3 -5.94 7.82 -3.14
CA ASP A 3 -6.05 8.36 -1.79
C ASP A 3 -5.11 7.61 -0.82
N LEU A 4 -4.99 6.29 -1.01
CA LEU A 4 -3.98 5.49 -0.32
C LEU A 4 -2.58 6.02 -0.64
N PHE A 5 -2.24 6.23 -1.92
CA PHE A 5 -0.92 6.75 -2.28
C PHE A 5 -0.63 8.13 -1.67
N ALA A 6 -1.61 9.04 -1.64
CA ALA A 6 -1.46 10.34 -1.02
C ALA A 6 -1.25 10.24 0.51
N GLN A 7 -2.03 9.40 1.17
CA GLN A 7 -1.93 9.16 2.62
C GLN A 7 -0.62 8.46 3.00
N VAL A 8 -0.16 7.49 2.22
CA VAL A 8 1.10 6.79 2.44
C VAL A 8 2.31 7.68 2.18
N SER A 9 2.26 8.51 1.13
CA SER A 9 3.34 9.44 0.80
C SER A 9 3.52 10.54 1.85
N SER A 10 2.43 10.97 2.49
CA SER A 10 2.46 12.00 3.53
C SER A 10 2.76 11.45 4.92
N SER A 11 2.23 10.26 5.27
CA SER A 11 2.36 9.68 6.62
C SER A 11 3.60 8.80 6.80
N GLY A 12 4.15 8.25 5.71
CA GLY A 12 5.20 7.24 5.74
C GLY A 12 4.74 5.90 6.36
N ARG A 13 3.43 5.69 6.49
CA ARG A 13 2.82 4.57 7.20
C ARG A 13 1.77 3.92 6.32
N ILE A 14 1.61 2.61 6.47
CA ILE A 14 0.46 1.87 5.96
C ILE A 14 -0.17 1.08 7.10
N THR A 15 -1.48 0.93 7.10
CA THR A 15 -2.13 0.03 8.06
C THR A 15 -1.96 -1.43 7.64
N LEU A 16 -2.21 -2.34 8.57
CA LEU A 16 -2.27 -3.77 8.26
C LEU A 16 -3.39 -4.07 7.24
N ALA A 17 -4.50 -3.32 7.31
CA ALA A 17 -5.59 -3.44 6.34
C ALA A 17 -5.15 -3.02 4.93
N ASP A 18 -4.40 -1.92 4.81
CA ASP A 18 -3.85 -1.46 3.53
C ASP A 18 -2.90 -2.50 2.93
N GLN A 19 -2.06 -3.13 3.76
CA GLN A 19 -1.17 -4.20 3.31
C GLN A 19 -1.95 -5.38 2.72
N TYR A 20 -3.02 -5.83 3.38
CA TYR A 20 -3.86 -6.89 2.85
C TYR A 20 -4.63 -6.46 1.61
N GLY A 21 -5.09 -5.20 1.54
CA GLY A 21 -5.70 -4.64 0.34
C GLY A 21 -4.75 -4.63 -0.86
N LEU A 22 -3.48 -4.27 -0.65
CA LEU A 22 -2.44 -4.32 -1.69
C LEU A 22 -2.14 -5.77 -2.12
N MET A 23 -2.10 -6.71 -1.18
CA MET A 23 -1.91 -8.13 -1.50
C MET A 23 -3.09 -8.70 -2.28
N ALA A 24 -4.33 -8.34 -1.92
CA ALA A 24 -5.52 -8.74 -2.67
C ALA A 24 -5.48 -8.18 -4.09
N ALA A 25 -5.18 -6.89 -4.25
CA ALA A 25 -5.06 -6.25 -5.56
C ALA A 25 -3.98 -6.88 -6.46
N LEU A 26 -2.91 -7.45 -5.88
CA LEU A 26 -1.88 -8.18 -6.63
C LEU A 26 -2.31 -9.57 -7.10
N LEU A 27 -3.35 -10.14 -6.48
CA LEU A 27 -3.88 -11.46 -6.83
C LEU A 27 -5.02 -11.37 -7.85
N GLU A 28 -5.51 -10.17 -8.15
CA GLU A 28 -6.50 -9.94 -9.21
C GLU A 28 -5.86 -10.20 -10.60
N GLU A 29 -6.60 -10.86 -11.49
CA GLU A 29 -6.13 -11.26 -12.82
C GLU A 29 -5.91 -10.06 -13.76
N GLU A 30 -6.66 -8.97 -13.53
CA GLU A 30 -6.56 -7.73 -14.28
C GLU A 30 -6.12 -6.59 -13.38
N LEU A 31 -4.81 -6.34 -13.32
CA LEU A 31 -4.23 -5.18 -12.67
C LEU A 31 -3.59 -4.29 -13.74
N ALA A 32 -4.02 -3.02 -13.82
CA ALA A 32 -3.44 -2.10 -14.79
C ALA A 32 -1.95 -1.88 -14.49
N GLU A 33 -1.11 -1.76 -15.54
CA GLU A 33 0.34 -1.63 -15.38
C GLU A 33 0.72 -0.43 -14.49
N GLN A 34 -0.04 0.67 -14.57
CA GLN A 34 0.15 1.83 -13.70
C GLN A 34 -0.10 1.51 -12.22
N GLU A 35 -1.12 0.71 -11.91
CA GLU A 35 -1.45 0.31 -10.55
C GLU A 35 -0.39 -0.65 -10.02
N ARG A 36 0.03 -1.60 -10.85
CA ARG A 36 1.13 -2.53 -10.55
C ARG A 36 2.43 -1.80 -10.23
N ALA A 37 2.84 -0.87 -11.09
CA ALA A 37 4.03 -0.04 -10.87
C ALA A 37 3.93 0.79 -9.58
N SER A 38 2.71 1.22 -9.21
CA SER A 38 2.50 1.97 -7.98
C SER A 38 2.61 1.05 -6.76
N ILE A 39 2.03 -0.15 -6.80
CA ILE A 39 2.16 -1.15 -5.72
C ILE A 39 3.62 -1.57 -5.52
N ASP A 40 4.36 -1.81 -6.60
CA ASP A 40 5.78 -2.16 -6.54
C ASP A 40 6.62 -1.08 -5.83
N ARG A 41 6.31 0.20 -6.06
CA ARG A 41 6.98 1.32 -5.36
C ARG A 41 6.71 1.29 -3.86
N LEU A 42 5.49 0.95 -3.43
CA LEU A 42 5.15 0.82 -2.01
C LEU A 42 5.90 -0.35 -1.37
N LEU A 43 5.88 -1.51 -2.02
CA LEU A 43 6.60 -2.69 -1.55
C LEU A 43 8.11 -2.44 -1.45
N TYR A 44 8.67 -1.73 -2.44
CA TYR A 44 10.06 -1.32 -2.41
C TYR A 44 10.36 -0.37 -1.23
N ALA A 45 9.50 0.63 -1.00
CA ALA A 45 9.67 1.56 0.10
C ALA A 45 9.54 0.89 1.49
N LEU A 46 8.62 -0.08 1.63
CA LEU A 46 8.51 -0.96 2.80
C LEU A 46 9.79 -1.77 3.02
N LYS A 47 10.27 -2.46 1.98
CA LYS A 47 11.49 -3.27 2.03
C LYS A 47 12.73 -2.44 2.42
N ARG A 48 12.77 -1.17 2.01
CA ARG A 48 13.83 -0.21 2.37
C ARG A 48 13.66 0.45 3.74
N GLY A 49 12.60 0.12 4.49
CA GLY A 49 12.29 0.73 5.78
C GLY A 49 11.83 2.19 5.71
N ARG A 50 11.53 2.70 4.51
CA ARG A 50 11.00 4.06 4.28
C ARG A 50 9.51 4.16 4.61
N LEU A 51 8.81 3.03 4.55
CA LEU A 51 7.44 2.87 5.01
C LEU A 51 7.39 1.90 6.19
N LYS A 52 6.49 2.17 7.15
CA LYS A 52 6.25 1.30 8.29
C LYS A 52 4.82 0.77 8.27
N VAL A 53 4.66 -0.53 8.52
CA VAL A 53 3.34 -1.12 8.78
C VAL A 53 2.96 -0.81 10.22
N VAL A 54 1.80 -0.19 10.41
CA VAL A 54 1.25 0.12 11.73
C VAL A 54 0.00 -0.72 11.99
N ARG A 55 -0.16 -1.14 13.25
CA ARG A 55 -1.38 -1.79 13.73
C ARG A 55 -2.38 -0.73 14.14
N GLU A 56 -2.76 0.12 13.20
CA GLU A 56 -3.94 0.97 13.35
C GLU A 56 -5.12 0.15 12.85
N ILE A 57 -5.96 -0.28 13.78
CA ILE A 57 -7.27 -0.82 13.44
C ILE A 57 -8.09 0.41 13.08
N SER A 58 -8.53 0.55 11.83
CA SER A 58 -9.49 1.59 11.45
C SER A 58 -10.71 1.43 12.36
N ALA A 59 -10.78 2.24 13.42
CA ALA A 59 -11.95 2.34 14.27
C ALA A 59 -13.03 2.95 13.37
N LYS A 60 -14.03 2.13 13.07
CA LYS A 60 -15.20 2.53 12.30
C LYS A 60 -16.11 3.41 13.15
#